data_AF-A0AAE9WAE0-F1
#
_entry.id   AF-A0AAE9WAE0-F1
#
_cell.length_a   1.000
_cell.length_b   1.000
_cell.length_c   1.000
_cell.angle_alpha   90.00
_cell.angle_beta   90.00
_cell.angle_gamma   90.00
#
_symmetry.space_group_name_H-M   'P 1'
#
loop_
_entity.id
_entity.type
_entity.pdbx_description
1 polymer ?
#
loop_
_entity_poly.entity_id
_entity_poly.type
_entity_poly.pdbx_seq_one_letter_code
_entity_poly.pdbx_strand_id
1 'polypeptide(L)'
;MRLVFVYWVFFVRLLVHATYRSDTETLHILPDSKRSLQDWNANRFHEYRIKSSVSLPVDSLFPSHQTLWLGIEADCSYLAQFTSRVEAKKHILQEIEKVSALYDRSFHIYVQVLQLFLPSFEDCFVSKPMSENGVGSDKVVSLEEKLNSFTEKKKDTEHEKNSLVPNAKYLSLTSEDSTSQTVSPQAWLLLTTTRDSKRKGISWFATICNGFSIEDGWQVGPSSVVAAYPNDWPIIAHELGHNFGLIHDCDKKSCQDPNESCCPLSHALCDAQGLYVMHPSNSYPKHRFSDCSILQLHSLLAKNYISFSCLSKPSDNVGIKLGMSLAFSYRIY
;
A
#
# COMPACT_ATOMS: atom_id res chain seq x y z
N MET A 1 45.18 65.06 -10.65
CA MET A 1 43.97 64.49 -10.01
C MET A 1 43.57 63.28 -10.86
N ARG A 2 44.01 62.06 -10.51
CA ARG A 2 43.27 61.08 -9.67
C ARG A 2 41.86 60.83 -10.26
N LEU A 3 41.66 59.78 -11.05
CA LEU A 3 41.44 58.35 -10.71
C LEU A 3 39.93 58.02 -10.70
N VAL A 4 39.63 56.82 -11.21
CA VAL A 4 38.38 56.05 -11.10
C VAL A 4 37.35 56.23 -12.22
N PHE A 5 37.56 55.52 -13.32
CA PHE A 5 36.52 55.14 -14.30
C PHE A 5 36.53 53.62 -14.50
N VAL A 6 36.46 52.85 -13.41
CA VAL A 6 36.18 51.40 -13.41
C VAL A 6 35.52 51.07 -12.08
N TYR A 7 34.19 51.18 -11.96
CA TYR A 7 33.41 50.53 -10.89
C TYR A 7 31.89 50.71 -11.13
N TRP A 8 31.38 50.39 -12.32
CA TRP A 8 29.92 50.41 -12.57
C TRP A 8 29.44 49.19 -13.39
N VAL A 9 30.05 48.02 -13.15
CA VAL A 9 29.56 46.73 -13.67
C VAL A 9 29.51 45.62 -12.60
N PHE A 10 29.84 45.89 -11.33
CA PHE A 10 29.84 44.86 -10.28
C PHE A 10 28.79 45.00 -9.17
N PHE A 11 27.84 45.94 -9.27
CA PHE A 11 26.85 46.20 -8.21
C PHE A 11 25.37 46.00 -8.64
N VAL A 12 25.08 45.00 -9.48
CA VAL A 12 23.71 44.48 -9.69
C VAL A 12 23.64 42.96 -9.45
N ARG A 13 24.63 42.39 -8.76
CA ARG A 13 24.60 41.02 -8.25
C ARG A 13 24.93 41.00 -6.75
N LEU A 14 24.03 41.55 -5.93
CA LEU A 14 23.86 41.29 -4.50
C LEU A 14 22.92 42.37 -3.94
N LEU A 15 21.62 42.07 -3.88
CA LEU A 15 20.64 42.65 -2.94
C LEU A 15 19.22 42.12 -3.29
N VAL A 16 19.05 40.80 -3.19
CA VAL A 16 17.75 40.20 -2.84
C VAL A 16 18.08 39.05 -1.89
N HIS A 17 18.30 39.41 -0.62
CA HIS A 17 18.24 38.50 0.51
C HIS A 17 17.56 39.22 1.66
N ALA A 18 16.50 38.56 2.14
CA ALA A 18 16.00 38.58 3.51
C ALA A 18 15.57 39.94 4.09
N THR A 19 14.30 40.29 3.88
CA THR A 19 13.46 40.83 4.95
C THR A 19 12.45 39.77 5.36
N TYR A 20 12.92 38.83 6.18
CA TYR A 20 12.07 37.92 6.95
C TYR A 20 11.34 38.76 8.00
N ARG A 21 10.08 39.10 7.74
CA ARG A 21 9.19 39.70 8.72
C ARG A 21 8.57 38.56 9.53
N SER A 22 9.03 38.43 10.76
CA SER A 22 8.47 37.56 11.79
C SER A 22 7.12 38.11 12.24
N ASP A 23 6.04 37.72 11.56
CA ASP A 23 4.71 37.76 12.18
C ASP A 23 4.52 36.44 12.93
N THR A 24 4.77 36.50 14.24
CA THR A 24 4.43 35.46 15.20
C THR A 24 2.91 35.36 15.30
N GLU A 25 2.28 34.63 14.38
CA GLU A 25 1.03 33.97 14.72
C GLU A 25 1.36 32.81 15.64
N THR A 26 0.73 32.86 16.79
CA THR A 26 0.86 31.92 17.90
C THR A 26 0.55 30.53 17.37
N LEU A 27 1.60 29.73 17.15
CA LEU A 27 1.51 28.29 17.01
C LEU A 27 0.84 27.80 18.29
N HIS A 28 -0.47 27.56 18.24
CA HIS A 28 -1.14 26.77 19.26
C HIS A 28 -0.53 25.38 19.20
N ILE A 29 0.55 25.18 19.96
CA ILE A 29 1.05 23.87 20.34
C ILE A 29 -0.05 23.28 21.22
N LEU A 30 -1.00 22.62 20.58
CA LEU A 30 -1.89 21.68 21.24
C LEU A 30 -0.99 20.55 21.79
N PRO A 31 -1.18 20.16 23.05
CA PRO A 31 -0.35 19.14 23.69
C PRO A 31 -0.58 17.79 23.00
N ASP A 32 0.51 17.04 22.86
CA ASP A 32 0.72 15.62 22.53
C ASP A 32 -0.52 14.70 22.50
N SER A 33 -1.51 15.02 21.66
CA SER A 33 -2.56 14.11 21.26
C SER A 33 -2.01 13.30 20.10
N LYS A 34 -1.77 11.99 20.31
CA LYS A 34 -1.36 11.04 19.28
C LYS A 34 -2.05 11.36 17.95
N ARG A 35 -1.29 11.85 16.97
CA ARG A 35 -1.78 12.00 15.59
C ARG A 35 -2.28 10.62 15.16
N SER A 36 -3.54 10.55 14.72
CA SER A 36 -4.09 9.28 14.27
C SER A 36 -3.40 8.85 12.97
N LEU A 37 -3.44 7.56 12.66
CA LEU A 37 -2.98 7.06 11.36
C LEU A 37 -3.71 7.74 10.19
N GLN A 38 -4.95 8.16 10.39
CA GLN A 38 -5.71 8.94 9.41
C GLN A 38 -5.06 10.32 9.20
N ASP A 39 -4.65 11.00 10.27
CA ASP A 39 -3.93 12.29 10.19
C ASP A 39 -2.55 12.11 9.54
N TRP A 40 -1.87 10.98 9.81
CA TRP A 40 -0.59 10.64 9.17
C TRP A 40 -0.76 10.50 7.65
N ASN A 41 -1.73 9.69 7.21
CA ASN A 41 -2.04 9.53 5.78
C ASN A 41 -2.48 10.89 5.17
N ALA A 42 -3.27 11.69 5.89
CA ALA A 42 -3.75 13.02 5.48
C ALA A 42 -2.64 14.02 5.17
N ASN A 43 -1.62 14.09 6.02
CA ASN A 43 -0.52 15.05 5.83
C ASN A 43 0.30 14.73 4.58
N ARG A 44 0.47 13.45 4.23
CA ARG A 44 1.11 13.04 2.99
C ARG A 44 0.22 13.33 1.77
N PHE A 45 -1.10 13.25 1.89
CA PHE A 45 -2.03 13.52 0.77
C PHE A 45 -1.94 14.94 0.18
N HIS A 46 -1.61 15.97 0.98
CA HIS A 46 -1.60 17.38 0.52
C HIS A 46 -0.58 17.67 -0.60
N GLU A 47 0.48 16.87 -0.73
CA GLU A 47 1.53 17.08 -1.74
C GLU A 47 1.15 16.54 -3.13
N TYR A 48 0.11 15.71 -3.27
CA TYR A 48 -0.14 14.91 -4.47
C TYR A 48 -1.32 15.34 -5.34
N ARG A 49 -1.78 16.60 -5.24
CA ARG A 49 -2.96 17.09 -5.98
C ARG A 49 -2.80 16.95 -7.50
N ILE A 50 -3.54 16.03 -8.09
CA ILE A 50 -3.71 15.89 -9.54
C ILE A 50 -5.21 15.83 -9.82
N LYS A 51 -5.71 16.77 -10.62
CA LYS A 51 -7.14 16.87 -11.00
C LYS A 51 -7.41 16.35 -12.42
N SER A 52 -6.46 15.60 -12.99
CA SER A 52 -6.59 15.08 -14.36
C SER A 52 -7.24 13.71 -14.36
N SER A 53 -8.15 13.51 -15.31
CA SER A 53 -8.96 12.29 -15.49
C SER A 53 -9.06 11.89 -16.96
N VAL A 54 -8.17 12.42 -17.80
CA VAL A 54 -8.09 12.08 -19.22
C VAL A 54 -7.71 10.60 -19.35
N SER A 55 -8.56 9.82 -20.01
CA SER A 55 -8.22 8.43 -20.32
C SER A 55 -7.09 8.40 -21.34
N LEU A 56 -5.97 7.78 -20.97
CA LEU A 56 -4.83 7.53 -21.85
C LEU A 56 -4.60 6.01 -21.91
N PRO A 57 -4.11 5.47 -23.04
CA PRO A 57 -3.78 4.05 -23.12
C PRO A 57 -2.76 3.66 -22.04
N VAL A 58 -3.04 2.58 -21.31
CA VAL A 58 -2.16 2.10 -20.22
C VAL A 58 -0.75 1.81 -20.74
N ASP A 59 -0.60 1.28 -21.95
CA ASP A 59 0.70 1.07 -22.62
C ASP A 59 1.55 2.35 -22.74
N SER A 60 0.92 3.51 -22.87
CA SER A 60 1.61 4.80 -22.95
C SER A 60 2.06 5.31 -21.59
N LEU A 61 1.37 4.91 -20.52
CA LEU A 61 1.66 5.31 -19.15
C LEU A 61 2.65 4.36 -18.47
N PHE A 62 2.54 3.07 -18.74
CA PHE A 62 3.35 2.01 -18.13
C PHE A 62 3.94 1.12 -19.22
N PRO A 63 5.10 1.48 -19.80
CA PRO A 63 5.60 0.80 -21.01
C PRO A 63 6.15 -0.62 -20.76
N SER A 64 6.37 -0.99 -19.51
CA SER A 64 6.91 -2.31 -19.16
C SER A 64 6.19 -2.92 -17.97
N HIS A 65 5.97 -4.23 -18.06
CA HIS A 65 5.42 -4.99 -16.96
C HIS A 65 6.43 -5.12 -15.82
N GLN A 66 5.92 -5.14 -14.60
CA GLN A 66 6.67 -5.30 -13.36
C GLN A 66 6.00 -6.34 -12.47
N THR A 67 6.73 -6.86 -11.50
CA THR A 67 6.23 -7.84 -10.54
C THR A 67 6.38 -7.32 -9.13
N LEU A 68 5.26 -7.27 -8.42
CA LEU A 68 5.16 -7.05 -6.99
C LEU A 68 5.11 -8.40 -6.27
N TRP A 69 6.16 -8.72 -5.53
CA TRP A 69 6.21 -9.88 -4.65
C TRP A 69 5.56 -9.56 -3.31
N LEU A 70 4.44 -10.23 -3.03
CA LEU A 70 3.63 -10.02 -1.83
C LEU A 70 3.94 -11.10 -0.78
N GLY A 71 4.11 -10.65 0.46
CA GLY A 71 4.16 -11.50 1.64
C GLY A 71 2.81 -11.42 2.35
N ILE A 72 2.17 -12.56 2.59
CA ILE A 72 0.83 -12.62 3.16
C ILE A 72 0.88 -13.35 4.48
N GLU A 73 0.20 -12.83 5.49
CA GLU A 73 -0.04 -13.49 6.77
C GLU A 73 -1.53 -13.47 7.03
N ALA A 74 -2.14 -14.63 7.30
CA ALA A 74 -3.51 -14.70 7.81
C ALA A 74 -3.49 -15.03 9.28
N ASP A 75 -4.18 -14.27 10.12
CA ASP A 75 -4.26 -14.58 11.54
C ASP A 75 -5.31 -15.66 11.85
N CYS A 76 -5.31 -16.13 13.09
CA CYS A 76 -6.22 -17.16 13.56
C CYS A 76 -7.70 -16.78 13.39
N SER A 77 -8.04 -15.49 13.49
CA SER A 77 -9.41 -15.03 13.34
C SER A 77 -9.88 -15.10 11.89
N TYR A 78 -8.99 -14.83 10.93
CA TYR A 78 -9.26 -15.03 9.51
C TYR A 78 -9.40 -16.51 9.18
N LEU A 79 -8.49 -17.36 9.67
CA LEU A 79 -8.57 -18.81 9.46
C LEU A 79 -9.86 -19.43 10.02
N ALA A 80 -10.37 -18.90 11.13
CA ALA A 80 -11.63 -19.35 11.73
C ALA A 80 -12.87 -19.10 10.85
N GLN A 81 -12.76 -18.31 9.76
CA GLN A 81 -13.82 -18.14 8.78
C GLN A 81 -13.95 -19.31 7.80
N PHE A 82 -12.99 -20.24 7.80
CA PHE A 82 -12.92 -21.36 6.85
C PHE A 82 -13.03 -22.70 7.57
N THR A 83 -13.49 -23.73 6.86
CA THR A 83 -13.58 -25.09 7.42
C THR A 83 -12.21 -25.74 7.59
N SER A 84 -11.22 -25.29 6.83
CA SER A 84 -9.85 -25.80 6.90
C SER A 84 -8.81 -24.77 6.44
N ARG A 85 -7.56 -24.97 6.85
CA ARG A 85 -6.40 -24.21 6.35
C ARG A 85 -6.20 -24.36 4.85
N VAL A 86 -6.57 -25.50 4.26
CA VAL A 86 -6.46 -25.75 2.82
C VAL A 86 -7.46 -24.88 2.06
N GLU A 87 -8.70 -24.78 2.57
CA GLU A 87 -9.72 -23.90 2.01
C GLU A 87 -9.31 -22.43 2.14
N ALA A 88 -8.85 -22.00 3.31
CA ALA A 88 -8.34 -20.64 3.52
C ALA A 88 -7.19 -20.31 2.56
N LYS A 89 -6.20 -21.20 2.42
CA LYS A 89 -5.09 -21.04 1.46
C LYS A 89 -5.61 -20.88 0.04
N LYS A 90 -6.53 -21.74 -0.39
CA LYS A 90 -7.11 -21.71 -1.73
C LYS A 90 -7.83 -20.38 -1.98
N HIS A 91 -8.67 -19.95 -1.03
CA HIS A 91 -9.38 -18.68 -1.11
C HIS A 91 -8.40 -17.50 -1.25
N ILE A 92 -7.39 -17.41 -0.38
CA ILE A 92 -6.37 -16.34 -0.43
C ILE A 92 -5.71 -16.27 -1.80
N LEU A 93 -5.27 -17.39 -2.37
CA LEU A 93 -4.62 -17.41 -3.68
C LEU A 93 -5.58 -16.96 -4.80
N GLN A 94 -6.84 -17.37 -4.74
CA GLN A 94 -7.87 -16.95 -5.71
C GLN A 94 -8.21 -15.46 -5.61
N GLU A 95 -8.18 -14.88 -4.41
CA GLU A 95 -8.37 -13.45 -4.24
C GLU A 95 -7.18 -12.67 -4.82
N ILE A 96 -5.94 -13.13 -4.60
CA ILE A 96 -4.74 -12.49 -5.17
C ILE A 96 -4.68 -12.64 -6.68
N GLU A 97 -5.17 -13.73 -7.27
CA GLU A 97 -5.34 -13.85 -8.74
C GLU A 97 -6.17 -12.71 -9.32
N LYS A 98 -7.30 -12.36 -8.68
CA LYS A 98 -8.18 -11.26 -9.11
C LYS A 98 -7.50 -9.91 -8.93
N VAL A 99 -6.77 -9.72 -7.83
CA VAL A 99 -5.95 -8.51 -7.59
C VAL A 99 -4.91 -8.37 -8.68
N SER A 100 -4.15 -9.43 -8.96
CA SER A 100 -3.09 -9.45 -9.98
C SER A 100 -3.65 -9.09 -11.35
N ALA A 101 -4.77 -9.71 -11.76
CA ALA A 101 -5.43 -9.36 -13.01
C ALA A 101 -5.89 -7.90 -13.07
N LEU A 102 -6.26 -7.28 -11.94
CA LEU A 102 -6.63 -5.86 -11.87
C LEU A 102 -5.43 -4.93 -12.01
N TYR A 103 -4.35 -5.24 -11.32
CA TYR A 103 -3.12 -4.47 -11.38
C TYR A 103 -2.45 -4.58 -12.75
N ASP A 104 -2.49 -5.76 -13.37
CA ASP A 104 -1.97 -6.01 -14.70
C ASP A 104 -2.65 -5.10 -15.74
N ARG A 105 -3.97 -5.18 -15.86
CA ARG A 105 -4.73 -4.37 -16.82
C ARG A 105 -4.72 -2.85 -16.56
N SER A 106 -4.34 -2.42 -15.35
CA SER A 106 -4.41 -1.00 -14.95
C SER A 106 -3.05 -0.31 -14.93
N PHE A 107 -1.99 -1.07 -14.60
CA PHE A 107 -0.65 -0.55 -14.32
C PHE A 107 0.49 -1.40 -14.89
N HIS A 108 0.18 -2.50 -15.59
CA HIS A 108 1.14 -3.54 -15.98
C HIS A 108 1.95 -4.08 -14.79
N ILE A 109 1.28 -4.31 -13.66
CA ILE A 109 1.89 -4.88 -12.45
C ILE A 109 1.29 -6.27 -12.21
N TYR A 110 2.12 -7.30 -12.28
CA TYR A 110 1.77 -8.63 -11.77
C TYR A 110 1.94 -8.62 -10.25
N VAL A 111 0.85 -8.88 -9.52
CA VAL A 111 0.92 -9.13 -8.08
C VAL A 111 1.07 -10.63 -7.88
N GLN A 112 2.16 -11.06 -7.25
CA GLN A 112 2.49 -12.47 -7.07
C GLN A 112 2.78 -12.78 -5.62
N VAL A 113 2.36 -13.95 -5.15
CA VAL A 113 2.62 -14.38 -3.77
C VAL A 113 4.01 -15.00 -3.68
N LEU A 114 4.87 -14.37 -2.90
CA LEU A 114 6.20 -14.88 -2.59
C LEU A 114 6.21 -15.67 -1.28
N GLN A 115 5.49 -15.18 -0.28
CA GLN A 115 5.41 -15.80 1.04
C GLN A 115 3.95 -15.83 1.51
N LEU A 116 3.54 -16.95 2.12
CA LEU A 116 2.22 -17.12 2.73
C LEU A 116 2.35 -17.81 4.08
N PHE A 117 2.02 -17.10 5.15
CA PHE A 117 2.01 -17.59 6.52
C PHE A 117 0.57 -17.85 6.99
N LEU A 118 0.33 -19.09 7.44
CA LEU A 118 -0.92 -19.52 8.03
C LEU A 118 -0.59 -20.21 9.38
N PRO A 119 -1.02 -19.69 10.54
CA PRO A 119 -0.72 -20.24 11.87
C PRO A 119 -1.43 -21.58 12.09
N SER A 120 -0.71 -22.55 12.66
CA SER A 120 -1.24 -23.90 12.97
C SER A 120 -2.37 -23.83 13.99
N PHE A 121 -3.09 -24.94 14.16
CA PHE A 121 -4.11 -25.01 15.19
C PHE A 121 -3.46 -24.69 16.55
N GLU A 122 -2.33 -25.32 16.86
CA GLU A 122 -1.58 -25.09 18.08
C GLU A 122 -1.18 -23.62 18.24
N ASP A 123 -0.67 -22.98 17.19
CA ASP A 123 -0.29 -21.55 17.24
C ASP A 123 -1.48 -20.64 17.60
N CYS A 124 -2.71 -21.04 17.23
CA CYS A 124 -3.93 -20.30 17.51
C CYS A 124 -4.52 -20.54 18.91
N PHE A 125 -4.19 -21.66 19.55
CA PHE A 125 -4.73 -22.04 20.86
C PHE A 125 -3.72 -21.88 22.01
N VAL A 126 -2.41 -21.86 21.74
CA VAL A 126 -1.36 -21.75 22.76
C VAL A 126 -1.21 -20.32 23.33
N SER A 127 -1.85 -19.30 22.72
CA SER A 127 -1.73 -17.90 23.13
C SER A 127 -2.80 -17.37 24.11
N LYS A 128 -3.67 -18.21 24.69
CA LYS A 128 -4.55 -17.78 25.79
C LYS A 128 -4.08 -18.38 27.13
N PRO A 129 -3.30 -17.67 27.96
CA PRO A 129 -3.33 -17.97 29.39
C PRO A 129 -4.76 -17.73 29.87
N MET A 130 -5.38 -18.77 30.42
CA MET A 130 -6.68 -18.69 31.06
C MET A 130 -6.52 -17.75 32.25
N SER A 131 -7.03 -16.52 32.14
CA SER A 131 -7.10 -15.61 33.29
C SER A 131 -8.10 -16.21 34.28
N GLU A 132 -7.66 -16.43 35.52
CA GLU A 132 -8.41 -17.05 36.62
C GLU A 132 -9.64 -16.26 37.08
N ASN A 133 -9.94 -15.11 36.46
CA ASN A 133 -11.19 -14.40 36.62
C ASN A 133 -11.92 -14.41 35.27
N GLY A 134 -12.98 -15.21 35.17
CA GLY A 134 -13.73 -15.53 33.96
C GLY A 134 -14.46 -14.37 33.26
N VAL A 135 -13.73 -13.34 32.88
CA VAL A 135 -14.10 -12.33 31.88
C VAL A 135 -12.82 -12.01 31.10
N GLY A 136 -12.47 -12.90 30.17
CA GLY A 136 -11.50 -12.57 29.14
C GLY A 136 -12.13 -11.55 28.19
N SER A 137 -12.06 -10.26 28.54
CA SER A 137 -12.32 -9.20 27.57
C SER A 137 -11.27 -9.34 26.48
N ASP A 138 -11.60 -10.03 25.39
CA ASP A 138 -10.86 -9.95 24.13
C ASP A 138 -10.80 -8.47 23.77
N LYS A 139 -9.68 -7.82 24.09
CA LYS A 139 -9.45 -6.42 23.79
C LYS A 139 -9.61 -6.29 22.28
N VAL A 140 -10.61 -5.54 21.85
CA VAL A 140 -10.86 -5.33 20.41
C VAL A 140 -9.73 -4.46 19.90
N VAL A 141 -8.71 -5.09 19.34
CA VAL A 141 -7.57 -4.40 18.72
C VAL A 141 -8.07 -3.75 17.42
N SER A 142 -7.83 -2.45 17.26
CA SER A 142 -8.26 -1.73 16.07
C SER A 142 -7.43 -2.14 14.84
N LEU A 143 -7.92 -1.82 13.63
CA LEU A 143 -7.15 -2.07 12.42
C LEU A 143 -5.86 -1.23 12.39
N GLU A 144 -5.90 -0.01 12.92
CA GLU A 144 -4.72 0.87 13.07
C GLU A 144 -3.65 0.23 13.96
N GLU A 145 -4.05 -0.29 15.13
CA GLU A 145 -3.14 -0.98 16.04
C GLU A 145 -2.54 -2.23 15.39
N LYS A 146 -3.37 -3.01 14.68
CA LYS A 146 -2.89 -4.17 13.91
C LYS A 146 -1.89 -3.76 12.82
N LEU A 147 -2.13 -2.69 12.07
CA LEU A 147 -1.22 -2.23 11.03
C LEU A 147 0.14 -1.85 11.60
N ASN A 148 0.15 -1.07 12.70
CA ASN A 148 1.40 -0.64 13.33
C ASN A 148 2.22 -1.84 13.83
N SER A 149 1.61 -2.74 14.61
CA SER A 149 2.31 -3.92 15.15
C SER A 149 2.71 -4.92 14.05
N PHE A 150 1.89 -5.07 13.00
CA PHE A 150 2.24 -5.91 11.86
C PHE A 150 3.44 -5.35 11.10
N THR A 151 3.46 -4.03 10.86
CA THR A 151 4.56 -3.35 10.16
C THR A 151 5.86 -3.46 10.95
N GLU A 152 5.81 -3.30 12.27
CA GLU A 152 6.94 -3.55 13.18
C GLU A 152 7.51 -4.96 13.02
N LYS A 153 6.64 -5.98 13.10
CA LYS A 153 7.03 -7.39 12.94
C LYS A 153 7.74 -7.64 11.60
N LYS A 154 7.28 -7.02 10.51
CA LYS A 154 7.86 -7.23 9.18
C LYS A 154 9.19 -6.51 8.97
N LYS A 155 9.37 -5.34 9.59
CA LYS A 155 10.67 -4.68 9.67
C LYS A 155 11.73 -5.60 10.29
N ASP A 156 11.42 -6.24 11.41
CA ASP A 156 12.38 -7.13 12.09
C ASP A 156 12.72 -8.37 11.24
N THR A 157 11.76 -8.85 10.45
CA THR A 157 11.95 -9.97 9.52
C THR A 157 12.89 -9.60 8.35
N GLU A 158 12.99 -8.33 7.96
CA GLU A 158 13.95 -7.88 6.93
C GLU A 158 15.42 -7.90 7.41
N HIS A 159 15.63 -7.79 8.73
CA HIS A 159 16.97 -7.79 9.33
C HIS A 159 17.53 -9.19 9.60
N GLU A 160 16.71 -10.23 9.59
CA GLU A 160 17.13 -11.64 9.76
C GLU A 160 17.78 -12.26 8.49
N LYS A 161 18.42 -11.46 7.63
CA LYS A 161 19.14 -11.94 6.43
C LYS A 161 20.33 -12.88 6.72
N ASN A 162 20.72 -13.06 7.99
CA ASN A 162 21.83 -13.92 8.43
C ASN A 162 21.44 -15.05 9.38
N SER A 163 20.16 -15.25 9.71
CA SER A 163 19.74 -16.46 10.42
C SER A 163 19.45 -17.54 9.40
N LEU A 164 20.31 -18.57 9.37
CA LEU A 164 20.01 -19.88 8.80
C LEU A 164 18.54 -20.19 9.01
N VAL A 165 17.78 -20.22 7.91
CA VAL A 165 16.35 -20.52 7.82
C VAL A 165 15.97 -21.48 8.95
N PRO A 166 15.31 -21.02 10.03
CA PRO A 166 14.92 -21.92 11.11
C PRO A 166 13.84 -22.83 10.54
N ASN A 167 14.24 -24.06 10.22
CA ASN A 167 13.44 -25.22 9.85
C ASN A 167 12.23 -24.96 8.94
N ALA A 168 12.25 -25.61 7.78
CA ALA A 168 11.16 -25.76 6.82
C ALA A 168 9.80 -26.20 7.44
N LYS A 169 9.09 -25.25 8.08
CA LYS A 169 7.65 -25.28 8.38
C LYS A 169 6.92 -24.17 7.61
N TYR A 170 7.66 -23.46 6.76
CA TYR A 170 7.26 -22.33 5.92
C TYR A 170 7.23 -22.79 4.46
N LEU A 171 6.17 -22.47 3.71
CA LEU A 171 6.17 -22.58 2.25
C LEU A 171 7.03 -21.45 1.67
N SER A 172 8.34 -21.53 1.87
CA SER A 172 9.33 -20.78 1.10
C SER A 172 9.74 -21.68 -0.05
N LEU A 173 9.30 -21.36 -1.26
CA LEU A 173 9.71 -22.09 -2.47
C LEU A 173 11.15 -21.68 -2.80
N THR A 174 12.14 -22.35 -2.21
CA THR A 174 13.53 -22.20 -2.64
C THR A 174 13.71 -22.96 -3.94
N SER A 175 13.88 -22.23 -5.07
CA SER A 175 14.39 -22.83 -6.29
C SER A 175 15.82 -23.30 -6.04
N GLU A 176 16.12 -24.58 -6.28
CA GLU A 176 17.44 -25.19 -6.15
C GLU A 176 18.47 -24.72 -7.19
N ASP A 177 18.37 -23.49 -7.70
CA ASP A 177 19.38 -22.92 -8.59
C ASP A 177 20.05 -21.71 -7.94
N SER A 178 21.25 -21.94 -7.46
CA SER A 178 22.09 -21.03 -6.71
C SER A 178 22.68 -19.94 -7.61
N THR A 179 21.93 -18.87 -7.80
CA THR A 179 22.45 -17.50 -7.90
C THR A 179 21.62 -16.63 -6.96
N SER A 180 22.11 -16.44 -5.73
CA SER A 180 21.42 -15.79 -4.61
C SER A 180 20.95 -14.36 -4.92
N GLN A 181 19.80 -14.23 -5.57
CA GLN A 181 18.94 -13.08 -5.43
C GLN A 181 17.88 -13.46 -4.41
N THR A 182 18.13 -13.13 -3.14
CA THR A 182 17.14 -13.28 -2.08
C THR A 182 16.03 -12.26 -2.33
N VAL A 183 15.08 -12.61 -3.18
CA VAL A 183 13.88 -11.79 -3.39
C VAL A 183 13.12 -11.81 -2.06
N SER A 184 12.93 -10.63 -1.45
CA SER A 184 12.07 -10.44 -0.30
C SER A 184 10.72 -9.89 -0.76
N PRO A 185 9.63 -10.08 -0.01
CA PRO A 185 8.39 -9.37 -0.31
C PRO A 185 8.62 -7.85 -0.35
N GLN A 186 8.11 -7.17 -1.38
CA GLN A 186 8.14 -5.70 -1.45
C GLN A 186 6.91 -5.06 -0.80
N ALA A 187 5.87 -5.85 -0.54
CA ALA A 187 4.72 -5.45 0.25
C ALA A 187 4.25 -6.60 1.13
N TRP A 188 3.56 -6.25 2.23
CA TRP A 188 3.04 -7.20 3.21
C TRP A 188 1.55 -7.00 3.44
N LEU A 189 0.81 -8.11 3.49
CA LEU A 189 -0.63 -8.12 3.70
C LEU A 189 -0.97 -8.99 4.92
N LEU A 190 -1.63 -8.40 5.91
CA LEU A 190 -2.27 -9.12 7.00
C LEU A 190 -3.76 -9.32 6.70
N LEU A 191 -4.19 -10.57 6.70
CA LEU A 191 -5.60 -10.95 6.63
C LEU A 191 -6.11 -11.29 8.04
N THR A 192 -7.18 -10.63 8.45
CA THR A 192 -7.70 -10.68 9.82
C THR A 192 -9.23 -10.63 9.85
N THR A 193 -9.82 -10.50 11.03
CA THR A 193 -11.22 -10.07 11.19
C THR A 193 -11.28 -8.75 11.94
N THR A 194 -12.40 -8.04 11.81
CA THR A 194 -12.67 -6.82 12.58
C THR A 194 -14.12 -6.81 13.04
N ARG A 195 -14.37 -6.21 14.21
CA ARG A 195 -15.74 -5.89 14.67
C ARG A 195 -16.23 -4.56 14.09
N ASP A 196 -15.36 -3.81 13.42
CA ASP A 196 -15.73 -2.58 12.73
C ASP A 196 -16.63 -2.91 11.52
N SER A 197 -17.84 -2.34 11.52
CA SER A 197 -18.81 -2.51 10.44
C SER A 197 -18.50 -1.63 9.23
N LYS A 198 -17.75 -0.54 9.41
CA LYS A 198 -17.50 0.50 8.40
C LYS A 198 -16.15 0.37 7.71
N ARG A 199 -15.07 0.15 8.47
CA ARG A 199 -13.72 0.01 7.89
C ARG A 199 -13.36 -1.46 7.74
N LYS A 200 -13.00 -1.85 6.51
CA LYS A 200 -12.61 -3.24 6.18
C LYS A 200 -11.15 -3.41 5.82
N GLY A 201 -10.43 -2.32 5.58
CA GLY A 201 -8.99 -2.35 5.40
C GLY A 201 -8.33 -1.08 5.91
N ILE A 202 -7.01 -1.16 6.08
CA ILE A 202 -6.16 -0.01 6.33
C ILE A 202 -4.76 -0.29 5.80
N SER A 203 -4.09 0.76 5.35
CA SER A 203 -2.80 0.65 4.69
C SER A 203 -1.96 1.91 4.91
N TRP A 204 -0.65 1.74 4.86
CA TRP A 204 0.27 2.86 4.77
C TRP A 204 0.27 3.47 3.37
N PHE A 205 0.34 4.78 3.33
CA PHE A 205 0.30 5.53 2.08
C PHE A 205 1.69 5.79 1.47
N ALA A 206 1.82 5.53 0.16
CA ALA A 206 3.03 5.80 -0.65
C ALA A 206 4.34 5.24 -0.07
N THR A 207 4.27 4.02 0.46
CA THR A 207 5.40 3.33 1.09
C THR A 207 6.05 2.27 0.19
N ILE A 208 5.52 2.01 -1.00
CA ILE A 208 6.11 1.04 -1.91
C ILE A 208 7.57 1.39 -2.24
N CYS A 209 8.46 0.39 -2.15
CA CYS A 209 9.91 0.52 -2.34
C CYS A 209 10.64 1.53 -1.41
N ASN A 210 9.99 2.06 -0.37
CA ASN A 210 10.59 3.01 0.57
C ASN A 210 11.13 2.35 1.85
N GLY A 211 11.05 1.02 1.95
CA GLY A 211 11.51 0.25 3.12
C GLY A 211 10.66 0.50 4.37
N PHE A 212 11.23 0.20 5.55
CA PHE A 212 10.58 0.41 6.84
C PHE A 212 11.25 1.54 7.62
N SER A 213 10.47 2.42 8.22
CA SER A 213 10.95 3.57 9.02
C SER A 213 10.14 3.73 10.30
N ILE A 214 10.61 4.60 11.20
CA ILE A 214 9.83 5.09 12.32
C ILE A 214 9.58 6.58 12.10
N GLU A 215 8.33 7.01 12.06
CA GLU A 215 7.92 8.41 11.87
C GLU A 215 6.82 8.75 12.89
N ASP A 216 6.99 9.84 13.65
CA ASP A 216 6.04 10.26 14.70
C ASP A 216 5.64 9.12 15.68
N GLY A 217 6.56 8.19 15.96
CA GLY A 217 6.33 7.02 16.84
C GLY A 217 5.59 5.86 16.17
N TRP A 218 5.26 5.96 14.89
CA TRP A 218 4.62 4.91 14.10
C TRP A 218 5.65 4.11 13.30
N GLN A 219 5.39 2.81 13.16
CA GLN A 219 6.18 1.91 12.32
C GLN A 219 5.60 1.93 10.92
N VAL A 220 6.30 2.55 9.98
CA VAL A 220 5.84 2.83 8.61
C VAL A 220 6.51 1.86 7.64
N GLY A 221 5.77 1.34 6.66
CA GLY A 221 6.30 0.45 5.63
C GLY A 221 5.24 0.03 4.62
N PRO A 222 5.59 -0.77 3.59
CA PRO A 222 4.65 -1.24 2.57
C PRO A 222 3.74 -2.36 3.11
N SER A 223 2.94 -2.05 4.12
CA SER A 223 2.04 -2.98 4.80
C SER A 223 0.58 -2.57 4.62
N SER A 224 -0.29 -3.57 4.58
CA SER A 224 -1.74 -3.45 4.54
C SER A 224 -2.38 -4.46 5.50
N VAL A 225 -3.51 -4.11 6.10
CA VAL A 225 -4.35 -5.01 6.90
C VAL A 225 -5.75 -5.03 6.29
N VAL A 226 -6.26 -6.21 5.97
CA VAL A 226 -7.61 -6.41 5.42
C VAL A 226 -8.38 -7.38 6.29
N ALA A 227 -9.57 -6.96 6.69
CA ALA A 227 -10.51 -7.80 7.41
C ALA A 227 -11.36 -8.63 6.44
N ALA A 228 -11.62 -9.88 6.81
CA ALA A 228 -12.49 -10.78 6.06
C ALA A 228 -13.84 -10.14 5.72
N TYR A 229 -14.22 -10.28 4.47
CA TYR A 229 -15.44 -9.80 3.86
C TYR A 229 -15.91 -10.85 2.83
N PRO A 230 -17.19 -10.89 2.44
CA PRO A 230 -17.65 -11.88 1.45
C PRO A 230 -16.88 -11.87 0.11
N ASN A 231 -16.18 -10.78 -0.19
CA ASN A 231 -15.30 -10.63 -1.34
C ASN A 231 -14.11 -9.74 -0.92
N ASP A 232 -12.97 -10.33 -0.60
CA ASP A 232 -11.82 -9.65 0.00
C ASP A 232 -11.00 -8.89 -1.05
N TRP A 233 -10.89 -9.46 -2.26
CA TRP A 233 -9.95 -9.01 -3.29
C TRP A 233 -10.09 -7.53 -3.67
N PRO A 234 -11.29 -6.90 -3.72
CA PRO A 234 -11.36 -5.48 -4.03
C PRO A 234 -10.79 -4.63 -2.91
N ILE A 235 -10.97 -5.04 -1.65
CA ILE A 235 -10.42 -4.35 -0.49
C ILE A 235 -8.90 -4.55 -0.46
N ILE A 236 -8.41 -5.76 -0.77
CA ILE A 236 -6.96 -6.00 -0.94
C ILE A 236 -6.39 -5.08 -2.03
N ALA A 237 -7.05 -4.97 -3.17
CA ALA A 237 -6.62 -4.08 -4.24
C ALA A 237 -6.66 -2.60 -3.83
N HIS A 238 -7.66 -2.18 -3.06
CA HIS A 238 -7.76 -0.83 -2.51
C HIS A 238 -6.59 -0.51 -1.57
N GLU A 239 -6.32 -1.39 -0.61
CA GLU A 239 -5.27 -1.18 0.39
C GLU A 239 -3.86 -1.23 -0.21
N LEU A 240 -3.61 -2.13 -1.18
CA LEU A 240 -2.39 -2.09 -1.96
C LEU A 240 -2.29 -0.78 -2.76
N GLY A 241 -3.41 -0.26 -3.27
CA GLY A 241 -3.47 1.03 -3.96
C GLY A 241 -2.89 2.16 -3.11
N HIS A 242 -3.20 2.19 -1.82
CA HIS A 242 -2.59 3.12 -0.88
C HIS A 242 -1.08 2.93 -0.71
N ASN A 243 -0.55 1.70 -0.67
CA ASN A 243 0.91 1.49 -0.67
C ASN A 243 1.57 2.10 -1.91
N PHE A 244 0.89 2.08 -3.06
CA PHE A 244 1.29 2.72 -4.30
C PHE A 244 1.05 4.25 -4.34
N GLY A 245 0.48 4.84 -3.29
CA GLY A 245 0.21 6.27 -3.19
C GLY A 245 -1.09 6.73 -3.86
N LEU A 246 -2.02 5.81 -4.16
CA LEU A 246 -3.34 6.18 -4.67
C LEU A 246 -4.20 6.79 -3.57
N ILE A 247 -4.87 7.90 -3.90
CA ILE A 247 -5.89 8.50 -3.02
C ILE A 247 -7.27 7.95 -3.34
N HIS A 248 -8.25 8.27 -2.49
CA HIS A 248 -9.63 7.88 -2.75
C HIS A 248 -10.21 8.55 -3.98
N ASP A 249 -11.03 7.81 -4.72
CA ASP A 249 -11.93 8.40 -5.70
C ASP A 249 -12.98 9.27 -4.98
N CYS A 250 -13.33 10.41 -5.58
CA CYS A 250 -14.25 11.34 -4.96
C CYS A 250 -15.65 10.74 -4.79
N ASP A 251 -16.29 11.11 -3.70
CA ASP A 251 -17.68 10.88 -3.37
C ASP A 251 -18.43 12.21 -3.18
N LYS A 252 -19.72 12.16 -2.87
CA LYS A 252 -20.53 13.37 -2.64
C LYS A 252 -19.95 14.29 -1.57
N LYS A 253 -19.32 13.74 -0.53
CA LYS A 253 -18.82 14.49 0.62
C LYS A 253 -17.51 15.20 0.27
N SER A 254 -16.54 14.46 -0.24
CA SER A 254 -15.24 14.99 -0.67
C SER A 254 -15.36 16.01 -1.80
N CYS A 255 -16.36 15.89 -2.67
CA CYS A 255 -16.66 16.91 -3.68
C CYS A 255 -17.17 18.25 -3.12
N GLN A 256 -17.64 18.26 -1.87
CA GLN A 256 -18.11 19.46 -1.17
C GLN A 256 -17.06 20.02 -0.20
N ASP A 257 -15.98 19.30 0.05
CA ASP A 257 -14.91 19.71 0.96
C ASP A 257 -13.69 20.22 0.17
N PRO A 258 -13.41 21.54 0.15
CA PRO A 258 -12.27 22.09 -0.58
C PRO A 258 -10.91 21.69 0.00
N ASN A 259 -10.88 21.17 1.23
CA ASN A 259 -9.66 20.73 1.90
C ASN A 259 -9.34 19.26 1.61
N GLU A 260 -10.34 18.47 1.21
CA GLU A 260 -10.17 17.06 0.88
C GLU A 260 -9.58 16.89 -0.53
N SER A 261 -8.58 16.03 -0.66
CA SER A 261 -8.01 15.68 -1.96
C SER A 261 -8.52 14.30 -2.35
N CYS A 262 -9.16 14.21 -3.51
CA CYS A 262 -9.71 12.97 -4.05
C CYS A 262 -9.56 12.93 -5.57
N CYS A 263 -9.74 11.75 -6.14
CA CYS A 263 -9.67 11.51 -7.57
C CYS A 263 -11.04 11.70 -8.24
N PRO A 264 -11.26 12.76 -9.04
CA PRO A 264 -12.57 13.02 -9.62
C PRO A 264 -12.91 12.05 -10.75
N LEU A 265 -14.20 11.80 -10.96
CA LEU A 265 -14.70 10.96 -12.06
C LEU A 265 -14.24 11.44 -13.43
N SER A 266 -14.27 12.75 -13.64
CA SER A 266 -13.80 13.42 -14.86
C SER A 266 -13.46 14.88 -14.59
N HIS A 267 -12.98 15.61 -15.60
CA HIS A 267 -12.78 17.06 -15.51
C HIS A 267 -14.09 17.84 -15.27
N ALA A 268 -15.24 17.27 -15.64
CA ALA A 268 -16.55 17.91 -15.52
C ALA A 268 -17.38 17.39 -14.35
N LEU A 269 -17.09 16.19 -13.86
CA LEU A 269 -17.85 15.51 -12.82
C LEU A 269 -16.90 15.08 -11.71
N CYS A 270 -17.15 15.58 -10.50
CA CYS A 270 -16.34 15.24 -9.34
C CYS A 270 -16.68 13.84 -8.80
N ASP A 271 -17.94 13.60 -8.42
CA ASP A 271 -18.37 12.38 -7.74
C ASP A 271 -18.22 11.12 -8.63
N ALA A 272 -17.43 10.16 -8.19
CA ALA A 272 -17.19 8.87 -8.84
C ALA A 272 -18.27 7.82 -8.57
N GLN A 273 -19.29 8.17 -7.78
CA GLN A 273 -20.54 7.45 -7.55
C GLN A 273 -20.34 6.04 -6.97
N GLY A 274 -19.26 5.80 -6.23
CA GLY A 274 -19.00 4.48 -5.66
C GLY A 274 -18.68 3.39 -6.68
N LEU A 275 -18.22 3.75 -7.88
CA LEU A 275 -18.09 2.79 -8.98
C LEU A 275 -16.75 2.05 -9.01
N TYR A 276 -15.69 2.62 -8.44
CA TYR A 276 -14.29 2.23 -8.67
C TYR A 276 -13.59 1.82 -7.38
N VAL A 277 -12.53 1.01 -7.53
CA VAL A 277 -11.85 0.34 -6.41
C VAL A 277 -11.28 1.31 -5.38
N MET A 278 -10.90 2.54 -5.73
CA MET A 278 -10.41 3.52 -4.75
C MET A 278 -11.51 4.31 -4.03
N HIS A 279 -12.78 3.95 -4.18
CA HIS A 279 -13.86 4.58 -3.40
C HIS A 279 -13.83 4.16 -1.90
N PRO A 280 -14.20 5.02 -0.95
CA PRO A 280 -14.10 4.71 0.49
C PRO A 280 -15.16 3.73 1.05
N SER A 281 -16.12 3.25 0.25
CA SER A 281 -17.32 2.52 0.74
C SER A 281 -17.28 0.99 0.64
N ASN A 282 -16.11 0.38 0.43
CA ASN A 282 -15.86 -1.08 0.34
C ASN A 282 -16.73 -1.86 -0.68
N SER A 283 -17.42 -1.18 -1.61
CA SER A 283 -18.31 -1.78 -2.61
C SER A 283 -17.96 -1.22 -3.98
N TYR A 284 -17.57 -2.09 -4.91
CA TYR A 284 -16.88 -1.69 -6.14
C TYR A 284 -17.46 -2.38 -7.38
N PRO A 285 -18.65 -1.98 -7.85
CA PRO A 285 -19.38 -2.70 -8.89
C PRO A 285 -18.65 -2.81 -10.22
N LYS A 286 -17.74 -1.87 -10.55
CA LYS A 286 -16.97 -1.94 -11.80
C LYS A 286 -15.69 -2.74 -11.71
N HIS A 287 -15.21 -3.09 -10.52
CA HIS A 287 -13.99 -3.90 -10.36
C HIS A 287 -12.79 -3.34 -11.16
N ARG A 288 -12.64 -2.01 -11.19
CA ARG A 288 -11.59 -1.29 -11.92
C ARG A 288 -11.12 -0.06 -11.15
N PHE A 289 -9.89 0.36 -11.39
CA PHE A 289 -9.40 1.69 -11.00
C PHE A 289 -10.03 2.77 -11.89
N SER A 290 -10.19 3.99 -11.37
CA SER A 290 -10.66 5.12 -12.17
C SER A 290 -9.54 5.62 -13.09
N ASP A 291 -9.91 6.32 -14.18
CA ASP A 291 -8.91 6.97 -15.04
C ASP A 291 -8.04 7.94 -14.23
N CYS A 292 -8.61 8.59 -13.20
CA CYS A 292 -7.85 9.43 -12.28
C CYS A 292 -6.82 8.63 -11.48
N SER A 293 -7.18 7.51 -10.85
CA SER A 293 -6.22 6.70 -10.09
C SER A 293 -5.07 6.20 -10.97
N ILE A 294 -5.38 5.81 -12.22
CA ILE A 294 -4.38 5.38 -13.21
C ILE A 294 -3.40 6.50 -13.54
N LEU A 295 -3.90 7.68 -13.86
CA LEU A 295 -3.06 8.86 -14.13
C LEU A 295 -2.29 9.33 -12.90
N GLN A 296 -2.89 9.20 -11.71
CA GLN A 296 -2.24 9.56 -10.45
C GLN A 296 -0.98 8.73 -10.26
N LEU A 297 -1.06 7.41 -10.37
CA LEU A 297 0.11 6.54 -10.21
C LEU A 297 1.23 6.89 -11.20
N HIS A 298 0.87 7.06 -12.46
CA HIS A 298 1.82 7.47 -13.49
C HIS A 298 2.50 8.81 -13.14
N SER A 299 1.74 9.80 -12.69
CA SER A 299 2.32 11.09 -12.32
C SER A 299 3.15 11.04 -11.03
N LEU A 300 2.84 10.16 -10.08
CA LEU A 300 3.67 9.97 -8.89
C LEU A 300 5.06 9.43 -9.29
N LEU A 301 5.10 8.48 -10.23
CA LEU A 301 6.34 7.95 -10.79
C LEU A 301 7.09 9.01 -11.60
N ALA A 302 6.41 9.70 -12.53
CA ALA A 302 7.03 10.71 -13.39
C ALA A 302 7.64 11.88 -12.60
N LYS A 303 7.09 12.19 -11.43
CA LYS A 303 7.59 13.23 -10.52
C LYS A 303 8.55 12.70 -9.45
N ASN A 304 8.89 11.40 -9.47
CA ASN A 304 9.74 10.73 -8.48
C ASN A 304 9.23 10.82 -7.04
N TYR A 305 7.91 10.91 -6.85
CA TYR A 305 7.30 10.87 -5.52
C TYR A 305 7.24 9.46 -4.93
N ILE A 306 7.15 8.46 -5.82
CA ILE A 306 7.33 7.05 -5.51
C ILE A 306 8.30 6.46 -6.52
N SER A 307 8.85 5.29 -6.22
CA SER A 307 9.75 4.56 -7.11
C SER A 307 9.31 3.10 -7.21
N PHE A 308 9.48 2.50 -8.39
CA PHE A 308 9.36 1.05 -8.58
C PHE A 308 10.72 0.35 -8.66
N SER A 309 11.80 1.00 -8.20
CA SER A 309 13.16 0.48 -8.26
C SER A 309 13.35 -0.87 -7.57
N CYS A 310 12.49 -1.24 -6.62
CA CYS A 310 12.52 -2.53 -5.95
C CYS A 310 11.66 -3.62 -6.62
N LEU A 311 10.80 -3.25 -7.58
CA LEU A 311 9.97 -4.21 -8.30
C LEU A 311 10.81 -4.97 -9.33
N SER A 312 10.48 -6.24 -9.52
CA SER A 312 11.21 -7.11 -10.45
C SER A 312 10.62 -7.04 -11.85
N LYS A 313 11.42 -7.40 -12.86
CA LYS A 313 10.85 -7.76 -14.16
C LYS A 313 10.04 -9.05 -14.02
N PRO A 314 8.99 -9.26 -14.84
CA PRO A 314 8.25 -10.51 -14.88
C PRO A 314 9.20 -11.69 -15.11
N SER A 315 9.01 -12.75 -14.33
CA SER A 315 9.75 -13.99 -14.43
C SER A 315 8.80 -15.16 -14.20
N ASP A 316 8.86 -16.16 -15.09
CA ASP A 316 8.02 -17.36 -15.03
C ASP A 316 8.50 -18.37 -13.96
N ASN A 317 9.64 -18.09 -13.32
CA ASN A 317 10.39 -19.04 -12.48
C ASN A 317 10.42 -18.68 -10.98
N VAL A 318 9.74 -17.61 -10.54
CA VAL A 318 9.76 -17.14 -9.14
C VAL A 318 8.34 -17.07 -8.58
N GLY A 319 8.16 -17.46 -7.31
CA GLY A 319 6.89 -17.37 -6.55
C GLY A 319 5.83 -18.45 -6.83
N ILE A 320 4.67 -18.33 -6.15
CA ILE A 320 3.55 -19.26 -6.31
C ILE A 320 2.89 -18.98 -7.66
N LYS A 321 2.87 -19.98 -8.56
CA LYS A 321 2.09 -19.91 -9.80
C LYS A 321 0.60 -19.84 -9.45
N LEU A 322 0.10 -18.62 -9.39
CA LEU A 322 -1.31 -18.32 -9.51
C LEU A 322 -1.78 -18.91 -10.83
N GLY A 323 -2.91 -19.60 -10.83
CA GLY A 323 -3.43 -20.34 -11.98
C GLY A 323 -3.75 -19.39 -13.11
N MET A 324 -2.74 -19.01 -13.90
CA MET A 324 -2.94 -18.42 -15.22
C MET A 324 -3.68 -19.50 -16.01
N SER A 325 -4.97 -19.28 -16.22
CA SER A 325 -5.68 -19.95 -17.30
C SER A 325 -4.82 -19.79 -18.55
N LEU A 326 -4.36 -20.92 -19.08
CA LEU A 326 -3.52 -21.03 -20.26
C LEU A 326 -4.13 -20.26 -21.44
N ALA A 327 -3.79 -18.98 -21.57
CA ALA A 327 -4.06 -18.17 -22.75
C ALA A 327 -2.77 -17.57 -23.34
N PHE A 328 -1.61 -17.85 -22.73
CA PHE A 328 -0.28 -17.56 -23.29
C PHE A 328 0.37 -18.85 -23.79
N SER A 329 -0.27 -19.47 -24.78
CA SER A 329 0.45 -20.27 -25.76
C SER A 329 -0.24 -20.06 -27.10
N TYR A 330 0.57 -19.86 -28.13
CA TYR A 330 0.21 -19.55 -29.53
C TYR A 330 -0.05 -18.08 -29.89
N ARG A 331 1.06 -17.35 -30.10
CA ARG A 331 1.30 -16.67 -31.39
C ARG A 331 2.80 -16.43 -31.58
N ILE A 332 3.49 -17.48 -32.00
CA ILE A 332 4.61 -17.35 -32.93
C ILE A 332 4.04 -17.74 -34.27
N TYR A 333 3.86 -16.76 -35.16
CA TYR A 333 4.11 -16.83 -36.61
C TYR A 333 4.27 -15.40 -37.12
#